data_AF-A0A0K9YUR6-F1
#
_entry.id   AF-A0A0K9YUR6-F1
#
_cell.length_a   1.000
_cell.length_b   1.000
_cell.length_c   1.000
_cell.angle_alpha   90.00
_cell.angle_beta   90.00
_cell.angle_gamma   90.00
#
_symmetry.space_group_name_H-M   'P 1'
#
loop_
_entity.id
_entity.type
_entity.pdbx_description
1 polymer ?
#
loop_
_entity_poly.entity_id
_entity_poly.type
_entity_poly.pdbx_seq_one_letter_code
_entity_poly.pdbx_strand_id
1 'polypeptide(L)'
;MVTLDSSIAFLIYITAVSSAAAGVTEACKSIVPFLATDYEAKNDCWEDHNHAARLMHHKRFFNLLISVVAASGIFGMLGLDPALILTGAPSAYVEDSWQVGTWLWGIVAVFGSPFFASLLKILEGFKQSVNNNQPPNRPRQKVSGPRE
;
A
#
# COMPACT_ATOMS: atom_id res chain seq x y z
N MET A 1 24.25 -18.13 4.38
CA MET A 1 24.35 -18.31 2.92
C MET A 1 22.93 -18.25 2.38
N VAL A 2 22.63 -17.36 1.43
CA VAL A 2 21.25 -17.21 0.92
C VAL A 2 20.87 -18.47 0.15
N THR A 3 19.82 -19.15 0.60
CA THR A 3 19.25 -20.35 -0.04
C THR A 3 17.90 -20.02 -0.70
N LEU A 4 17.45 -20.90 -1.58
CA LEU A 4 16.12 -20.79 -2.20
C LEU A 4 15.02 -20.71 -1.12
N ASP A 5 15.09 -21.57 -0.09
CA ASP A 5 14.12 -21.61 1.00
C ASP A 5 14.12 -20.32 1.82
N SER A 6 15.30 -19.75 2.13
CA SER A 6 15.41 -18.46 2.83
C SER A 6 14.84 -17.30 2.02
N SER A 7 14.97 -17.35 0.69
CA SER A 7 14.42 -16.34 -0.22
C SER A 7 12.90 -16.44 -0.33
N ILE A 8 12.37 -17.66 -0.39
CA ILE A 8 10.92 -17.93 -0.37
C ILE A 8 10.32 -17.46 0.95
N ALA A 9 10.94 -17.82 2.07
CA ALA A 9 10.50 -17.40 3.40
C ALA A 9 10.48 -15.86 3.50
N PHE A 10 11.55 -15.19 3.09
CA PHE A 10 11.62 -13.72 3.05
C PHE A 10 10.44 -13.12 2.26
N LEU A 11 10.19 -13.61 1.04
CA LEU A 11 9.09 -13.11 0.21
C LEU A 11 7.72 -13.34 0.85
N ILE A 12 7.50 -14.49 1.52
CA ILE A 12 6.25 -14.78 2.22
C ILE A 12 6.03 -13.78 3.36
N TYR A 13 7.03 -13.53 4.20
CA TYR A 13 6.91 -12.59 5.32
C TYR A 13 6.67 -11.16 4.85
N ILE A 14 7.43 -10.69 3.85
CA ILE A 14 7.23 -9.37 3.24
C ILE A 14 5.79 -9.26 2.68
N THR A 15 5.32 -10.28 1.96
CA THR A 15 3.98 -10.27 1.37
C THR A 15 2.87 -10.29 2.41
N ALA A 16 3.04 -11.05 3.48
CA ALA A 16 2.08 -11.11 4.58
C ALA A 16 1.93 -9.76 5.28
N VAL A 17 3.05 -9.09 5.57
CA VAL A 17 3.05 -7.76 6.20
C VAL A 17 2.47 -6.70 5.25
N SER A 18 2.80 -6.73 3.95
CA SER A 18 2.20 -5.82 2.96
C SER A 18 0.69 -6.01 2.85
N SER A 19 0.20 -7.25 2.91
CA SER A 19 -1.23 -7.56 2.88
C SER A 19 -1.95 -7.05 4.13
N ALA A 20 -1.34 -7.23 5.31
CA ALA A 20 -1.86 -6.70 6.56
C ALA A 20 -1.89 -5.15 6.55
N ALA A 21 -0.82 -4.51 6.07
CA ALA A 21 -0.75 -3.06 5.91
C ALA A 21 -1.83 -2.53 4.95
N ALA A 22 -2.12 -3.23 3.86
CA ALA A 22 -3.22 -2.88 2.96
C ALA A 22 -4.58 -2.94 3.67
N GLY A 23 -4.81 -3.95 4.52
CA GLY A 23 -6.01 -4.05 5.36
C GLY A 23 -6.15 -2.88 6.33
N VAL A 24 -5.05 -2.46 6.97
CA VAL A 24 -5.03 -1.26 7.84
C VAL A 24 -5.36 -0.01 7.04
N THR A 25 -4.78 0.15 5.84
CA THR A 25 -5.05 1.30 4.97
C THR A 25 -6.52 1.35 4.53
N GLU A 26 -7.15 0.21 4.21
CA GLU A 26 -8.60 0.15 3.93
C GLU A 26 -9.44 0.51 5.16
N ALA A 27 -9.05 0.05 6.35
CA ALA A 27 -9.71 0.45 7.59
C ALA A 27 -9.60 1.97 7.83
N CYS A 28 -8.43 2.57 7.58
CA CYS A 28 -8.26 4.03 7.69
C CYS A 28 -9.15 4.83 6.73
N LYS A 29 -9.46 4.29 5.54
CA LYS A 29 -10.38 4.93 4.59
C LYS A 29 -11.81 5.06 5.14
N SER A 30 -12.23 4.16 6.03
CA SER A 30 -13.54 4.25 6.68
C SER A 30 -13.63 5.44 7.66
N ILE A 31 -12.49 5.87 8.21
CA ILE A 31 -12.39 6.96 9.19
C ILE A 31 -12.12 8.30 8.49
N VAL A 32 -11.37 8.28 7.38
CA VAL A 32 -10.96 9.47 6.63
C VAL A 32 -11.56 9.41 5.21
N PRO A 33 -12.75 10.00 5.00
CA PRO A 33 -13.49 9.89 3.73
C PRO A 33 -12.69 10.39 2.51
N PHE A 34 -11.83 11.39 2.71
CA PHE A 34 -10.92 11.92 1.68
C PHE A 34 -10.08 10.83 0.99
N LEU A 35 -9.71 9.77 1.72
CA LEU A 35 -8.90 8.66 1.20
C LEU A 35 -9.72 7.64 0.42
N ALA A 36 -11.05 7.61 0.59
CA ALA A 36 -11.96 6.72 -0.12
C ALA A 36 -12.48 7.34 -1.43
N THR A 37 -12.70 8.66 -1.44
CA THR A 37 -13.34 9.39 -2.54
C THR A 37 -12.46 9.54 -3.77
N ASP A 38 -12.98 9.25 -4.96
CA ASP A 38 -12.32 9.54 -6.24
C ASP A 38 -12.70 10.96 -6.71
N TYR A 39 -11.71 11.73 -7.17
CA TYR A 39 -11.91 13.12 -7.59
C TYR A 39 -11.99 13.19 -9.11
N GLU A 40 -13.08 13.76 -9.61
CA GLU A 40 -13.31 13.97 -11.05
C GLU A 40 -13.48 15.47 -11.32
N ALA A 41 -13.04 15.93 -12.49
CA ALA A 41 -13.26 17.31 -12.91
C ALA A 41 -14.77 17.58 -13.03
N LYS A 42 -15.24 18.72 -12.51
CA LYS A 42 -16.65 19.12 -12.60
C LYS A 42 -17.02 19.54 -14.02
N ASN A 43 -16.13 20.26 -14.69
CA ASN A 43 -16.26 20.68 -16.09
C ASN A 43 -15.01 20.28 -16.87
N ASP A 44 -15.14 20.18 -18.20
CA ASP A 44 -14.02 19.87 -19.10
C ASP A 44 -13.16 21.12 -19.36
N CYS A 45 -12.56 21.62 -18.28
CA CYS A 45 -11.65 22.76 -18.30
C CYS A 45 -10.34 22.38 -17.61
N TRP A 46 -9.25 23.01 -18.05
CA TRP A 46 -7.90 22.67 -17.61
C TRP A 46 -7.73 22.81 -16.08
N GLU A 47 -8.34 23.84 -15.50
CA GLU A 47 -8.28 24.14 -14.06
C GLU A 47 -8.91 23.05 -13.20
N ASP A 48 -10.10 22.56 -13.60
CA ASP A 48 -10.82 21.50 -12.89
C ASP A 48 -10.07 20.15 -12.99
N HIS A 49 -9.49 19.84 -14.15
CA HIS A 49 -8.66 18.64 -14.35
C HIS A 49 -7.37 18.68 -13.51
N ASN A 50 -6.69 19.82 -13.49
CA ASN A 50 -5.45 19.97 -12.73
C ASN A 50 -5.70 19.90 -11.21
N HIS A 51 -6.82 20.46 -10.75
CA HIS A 51 -7.24 20.37 -9.35
C HIS A 51 -7.63 18.94 -8.96
N ALA A 52 -8.41 18.24 -9.79
CA ALA A 52 -8.74 16.83 -9.58
C ALA A 52 -7.48 15.95 -9.55
N ALA A 53 -6.54 16.16 -10.47
CA ALA A 53 -5.27 15.45 -10.51
C ALA A 53 -4.46 15.68 -9.22
N ARG A 54 -4.35 16.93 -8.76
CA ARG A 54 -3.65 17.27 -7.51
C ARG A 54 -4.25 16.55 -6.30
N LEU A 55 -5.59 16.54 -6.17
CA LEU A 55 -6.27 15.83 -5.08
C LEU A 55 -6.06 14.31 -5.18
N MET A 56 -6.07 13.75 -6.40
CA MET A 56 -5.75 12.33 -6.61
C MET A 56 -4.31 11.99 -6.22
N HIS A 57 -3.33 12.86 -6.53
CA HIS A 57 -1.95 12.67 -6.11
C HIS A 57 -1.79 12.73 -4.59
N HIS A 58 -2.46 13.69 -3.92
CA HIS A 58 -2.44 13.78 -2.46
C HIS A 58 -3.07 12.54 -1.82
N LYS A 59 -4.23 12.10 -2.31
CA LYS A 59 -4.87 10.84 -1.89
C LYS A 59 -3.94 9.65 -2.03
N ARG A 60 -3.25 9.51 -3.17
CA ARG A 60 -2.30 8.41 -3.40
C ARG A 60 -1.12 8.49 -2.43
N PHE A 61 -0.58 9.68 -2.22
CA PHE A 61 0.52 9.91 -1.28
C PHE A 61 0.15 9.54 0.15
N PHE A 62 -1.00 10.00 0.66
CA PHE A 62 -1.43 9.68 2.02
C PHE A 62 -1.76 8.19 2.20
N ASN A 63 -2.40 7.55 1.21
CA ASN A 63 -2.61 6.10 1.26
C ASN A 63 -1.28 5.33 1.32
N LEU A 64 -0.27 5.79 0.59
CA LEU A 64 1.06 5.18 0.58
C LEU A 64 1.77 5.40 1.92
N LEU A 65 1.72 6.62 2.46
CA LEU A 65 2.29 6.97 3.76
C LEU A 65 1.67 6.13 4.89
N ILE A 66 0.34 5.99 4.92
CA ILE A 66 -0.35 5.15 5.91
C ILE A 66 0.08 3.69 5.76
N SER A 67 0.20 3.19 4.53
CA SER A 67 0.63 1.82 4.28
C SER A 67 2.06 1.57 4.77
N VAL A 68 2.98 2.52 4.55
CA VAL A 68 4.36 2.43 5.04
C VAL A 68 4.39 2.45 6.57
N VAL A 69 3.69 3.38 7.20
CA VAL A 69 3.63 3.46 8.68
C VAL A 69 3.02 2.19 9.27
N ALA A 70 1.96 1.66 8.67
CA ALA A 70 1.34 0.41 9.09
C ALA A 70 2.29 -0.78 8.95
N ALA A 71 2.96 -0.93 7.80
CA ALA A 71 3.93 -2.00 7.58
C ALA A 71 5.12 -1.90 8.54
N SER A 72 5.69 -0.71 8.72
CA SER A 72 6.77 -0.45 9.69
C SER A 72 6.34 -0.75 11.12
N GLY A 73 5.13 -0.36 11.50
CA GLY A 73 4.56 -0.66 12.81
C GLY A 73 4.36 -2.16 13.03
N ILE A 74 3.91 -2.91 12.01
CA ILE A 74 3.77 -4.37 12.09
C ILE A 74 5.13 -5.05 12.26
N PHE A 75 6.15 -4.67 11.49
CA PHE A 75 7.51 -5.20 11.68
C PHE A 75 8.07 -4.88 13.07
N GLY A 76 7.89 -3.64 13.54
CA GLY A 76 8.32 -3.21 14.87
C GLY A 76 7.57 -3.90 16.02
N MET A 77 6.27 -4.18 15.85
CA MET A 77 5.47 -4.91 16.85
C MET A 77 5.83 -6.39 16.91
N LEU A 78 6.08 -7.01 15.75
CA LEU A 78 6.48 -8.41 15.69
C LEU A 78 7.96 -8.61 16.02
N GLY A 79 8.77 -7.54 16.02
CA GLY A 79 10.22 -7.62 16.19
C GLY A 79 10.90 -8.44 15.10
N LEU A 80 10.32 -8.46 13.91
CA LEU A 80 10.71 -9.36 12.84
C LEU A 80 11.66 -8.62 11.88
N ASP A 81 12.88 -9.15 11.71
CA ASP A 81 13.85 -8.64 10.74
C ASP A 81 14.00 -9.62 9.56
N PRO A 82 13.41 -9.29 8.39
CA PRO A 82 13.55 -10.08 7.18
C PRO A 82 15.00 -10.32 6.73
N ALA A 83 15.95 -9.45 7.12
CA ALA A 83 17.37 -9.66 6.83
C ALA A 83 17.92 -10.92 7.49
N LEU A 84 17.49 -11.20 8.73
CA LEU A 84 17.90 -12.38 9.49
C LEU A 84 17.40 -13.66 8.83
N ILE A 85 16.21 -13.62 8.22
CA ILE A 85 15.66 -14.73 7.43
C ILE A 85 16.54 -14.97 6.20
N LEU A 86 16.90 -13.92 5.46
CA LEU A 86 17.77 -14.01 4.27
C LEU A 86 19.17 -14.55 4.59
N THR A 87 19.73 -14.15 5.73
CA THR A 87 21.07 -14.58 6.14
C THR A 87 21.10 -16.02 6.67
N GLY A 88 19.93 -16.60 6.99
CA GLY A 88 19.78 -17.94 7.55
C GLY A 88 20.06 -17.99 9.05
N ALA A 89 19.79 -16.91 9.77
CA ALA A 89 19.94 -16.84 11.21
C ALA A 89 18.98 -17.81 11.93
N PRO A 90 19.34 -18.32 13.13
CA PRO A 90 18.50 -19.26 13.89
C PRO A 90 17.20 -18.62 14.40
N SER A 91 17.14 -17.29 14.46
CA SER A 91 15.95 -16.52 14.83
C SER A 91 15.76 -15.36 13.85
N ALA A 92 14.51 -15.12 13.45
CA ALA A 92 14.10 -13.93 12.70
C ALA A 92 13.66 -12.78 13.61
N TYR A 93 13.59 -13.04 14.92
CA TYR A 93 13.18 -12.08 15.93
C TYR A 93 14.38 -11.35 16.51
N VAL A 94 14.30 -10.02 16.55
CA VAL A 94 15.28 -9.13 17.14
C VAL A 94 14.88 -8.84 18.58
N GLU A 95 15.85 -8.85 19.51
CA GLU A 95 15.61 -8.54 20.93
C GLU A 95 15.09 -7.12 21.14
N ASP A 96 15.46 -6.20 20.24
CA ASP A 96 15.20 -4.77 20.35
C ASP A 96 14.41 -4.30 19.12
N SER A 97 13.10 -4.54 19.15
CA SER A 97 12.21 -4.43 18.00
C SER A 97 11.93 -2.99 17.54
N TRP A 98 12.27 -2.00 18.37
CA TRP A 98 12.10 -0.57 18.10
C TRP A 98 13.29 0.08 17.40
N GLN A 99 14.28 -0.71 16.98
CA GLN A 99 15.40 -0.20 16.21
C GLN A 99 14.95 0.25 14.80
N VAL A 100 15.55 1.35 14.33
CA VAL A 100 15.21 2.00 13.05
C VAL A 100 15.35 1.03 11.86
N GLY A 101 16.25 0.05 11.93
CA GLY A 101 16.45 -0.97 10.91
C GLY A 101 15.20 -1.83 10.66
N THR A 102 14.51 -2.25 11.73
CA THR A 102 13.28 -3.05 11.64
C THR A 102 12.14 -2.25 11.01
N TRP A 103 12.12 -0.93 11.20
CA TRP A 103 11.11 -0.02 10.66
C TRP A 103 11.29 0.25 9.17
N LEU A 104 12.54 0.30 8.70
CA LEU A 104 12.90 0.48 7.29
C LEU A 104 12.35 -0.64 6.40
N TRP A 105 12.15 -1.85 6.94
CA TRP A 105 11.52 -2.94 6.21
C TRP A 105 10.07 -2.67 5.81
N GLY A 106 9.35 -1.78 6.51
CA GLY A 106 8.03 -1.32 6.07
C GLY A 106 8.07 -0.58 4.74
N ILE A 107 9.13 0.20 4.48
CA ILE A 107 9.35 0.85 3.18
C ILE A 107 9.61 -0.23 2.12
N VAL A 108 10.50 -1.19 2.40
CA VAL A 108 10.80 -2.28 1.45
C VAL A 108 9.57 -3.14 1.17
N ALA A 109 8.72 -3.40 2.16
CA ALA A 109 7.51 -4.17 1.96
C ALA A 109 6.48 -3.44 1.10
N VAL A 110 6.33 -2.12 1.26
CA VAL A 110 5.39 -1.32 0.46
C VAL A 110 5.94 -1.02 -0.94
N PHE A 111 7.22 -0.66 -1.06
CA PHE A 111 7.88 -0.28 -2.32
C PHE A 111 8.52 -1.44 -3.08
N GLY A 112 8.74 -2.59 -2.45
CA GLY A 112 9.06 -3.86 -3.12
C GLY A 112 7.82 -4.55 -3.70
N SER A 113 6.62 -4.10 -3.29
CA SER A 113 5.34 -4.61 -3.79
C SER A 113 4.88 -4.17 -5.20
N PRO A 114 5.49 -3.24 -5.98
CA PRO A 114 4.97 -2.87 -7.31
C PRO A 114 4.73 -4.06 -8.22
N PHE A 115 5.53 -5.11 -8.11
CA PHE A 115 5.33 -6.37 -8.81
C PHE A 115 4.06 -7.08 -8.35
N PHE A 116 3.83 -7.19 -7.04
CA PHE A 116 2.66 -7.84 -6.45
C PHE A 116 1.38 -7.01 -6.54
N ALA A 117 1.46 -5.69 -6.42
CA ALA A 117 0.36 -4.76 -6.66
C ALA A 117 -0.08 -4.81 -8.12
N SER A 118 0.86 -4.99 -9.05
CA SER A 118 0.55 -5.23 -10.46
C SER A 118 -0.08 -6.61 -10.66
N LEU A 119 0.45 -7.66 -10.01
CA LEU A 119 -0.10 -9.02 -10.07
C LEU A 119 -1.52 -9.10 -9.49
N LEU A 120 -1.77 -8.47 -8.35
CA LEU A 120 -3.07 -8.38 -7.70
C LEU A 120 -4.04 -7.55 -8.53
N LYS A 121 -3.61 -6.43 -9.12
CA LYS A 121 -4.45 -5.67 -10.07
C LYS A 121 -4.79 -6.47 -11.33
N ILE A 122 -3.87 -7.29 -11.82
CA ILE A 122 -4.12 -8.18 -12.95
C ILE A 122 -5.16 -9.24 -12.54
N LEU A 123 -5.00 -9.87 -11.38
CA LEU A 123 -5.97 -10.85 -10.84
C LEU A 123 -7.34 -10.22 -10.54
N GLU A 124 -7.36 -9.01 -9.99
CA GLU A 124 -8.57 -8.24 -9.70
C GLU A 124 -9.27 -7.80 -10.98
N GLY A 125 -8.50 -7.34 -11.97
CA GLY A 125 -8.99 -7.05 -13.32
C GLY A 125 -9.54 -8.30 -14.02
N PHE A 126 -8.91 -9.46 -13.84
CA PHE A 126 -9.41 -10.74 -14.33
C PHE A 126 -10.73 -11.13 -13.65
N LYS A 127 -10.82 -10.98 -12.33
CA LYS A 127 -12.04 -11.21 -11.55
C LYS A 127 -13.17 -10.26 -11.94
N GLN A 128 -12.89 -8.97 -12.16
CA GLN A 128 -13.88 -7.99 -12.62
C GLN A 128 -14.33 -8.26 -14.07
N SER A 129 -13.41 -8.63 -14.96
CA SER A 129 -13.73 -9.02 -16.33
C SER A 129 -14.61 -10.27 -16.41
N VAL A 130 -14.52 -11.16 -15.41
CA VAL A 130 -15.34 -12.37 -15.31
C VAL A 130 -16.70 -12.11 -14.63
N ASN A 131 -16.87 -11.01 -13.89
CA ASN A 131 -18.00 -10.84 -12.95
C ASN A 131 -18.89 -9.59 -13.17
N ASN A 132 -18.98 -9.05 -14.40
CA ASN A 132 -19.84 -7.93 -14.88
C ASN A 132 -19.24 -6.50 -14.94
N ASN A 133 -19.68 -5.81 -16.01
CA ASN A 133 -19.53 -4.40 -16.42
C ASN A 133 -20.02 -3.33 -15.41
N GLN A 134 -19.68 -3.44 -14.12
CA GLN A 134 -19.94 -2.34 -13.17
C GLN A 134 -18.64 -1.59 -12.88
N PRO A 135 -18.55 -0.29 -13.21
CA PRO A 135 -17.43 0.52 -12.76
C PRO A 135 -17.36 0.49 -11.23
N PRO A 136 -16.17 0.56 -10.63
CA PRO A 136 -16.00 0.40 -9.19
C PRO A 136 -16.91 1.38 -8.43
N ASN A 137 -17.64 0.85 -7.45
CA ASN A 137 -18.60 1.56 -6.58
C ASN A 137 -17.90 2.51 -5.58
N ARG A 138 -16.90 3.26 -6.03
CA ARG A 138 -16.22 4.27 -5.22
C ARG A 138 -17.02 5.57 -5.26
N PRO A 139 -17.20 6.25 -4.12
CA PRO A 139 -17.83 7.56 -4.10
C PRO A 139 -17.00 8.53 -4.94
N ARG A 140 -17.63 9.16 -5.94
CA ARG A 140 -16.99 10.14 -6.83
C ARG A 140 -17.40 11.54 -6.42
N GLN A 141 -16.43 12.43 -6.26
CA GLN A 141 -16.66 13.84 -5.98
C GLN A 141 -16.18 14.67 -7.16
N LYS A 142 -17.13 15.42 -7.76
CA LYS A 142 -16.82 16.42 -8.77
C LYS A 142 -16.21 17.66 -8.10
N VAL A 143 -15.03 18.05 -8.52
CA VAL A 143 -14.29 19.20 -7.97
C VAL A 143 -14.08 20.26 -9.03
N SER A 144 -14.12 21.53 -8.63
CA SER A 144 -13.71 22.65 -9.48
C SER A 144 -12.48 23.34 -8.92
N GLY A 145 -11.60 23.80 -9.80
CA GLY A 145 -10.44 24.59 -9.44
C GLY A 145 -10.81 26.00 -8.94
N PRO A 146 -9.86 26.74 -8.36
CA PRO A 146 -10.03 28.17 -8.11
C PRO A 146 -10.22 28.86 -9.47
N ARG A 147 -11.36 29.54 -9.62
CA ARG A 147 -11.66 30.38 -10.77
C ARG A 147 -11.16 31.78 -10.43
N GLU A 148 -10.18 32.28 -11.18
CA GLU A 148 -9.86 33.71 -11.19
C GLU A 148 -10.84 34.48 -12.08
#